data_AF-A0A0E3PWX4-F1
#
_entry.id   AF-A0A0E3PWX4-F1
#
_cell.length_a   1.000
_cell.length_b   1.000
_cell.length_c   1.000
_cell.angle_alpha   90.00
_cell.angle_beta   90.00
_cell.angle_gamma   90.00
#
_symmetry.space_group_name_H-M   'P 1'
#
loop_
_entity.id
_entity.type
_entity.pdbx_description
1 polymer ?
#
loop_
_entity_poly.entity_id
_entity_poly.type
_entity_poly.pdbx_seq_one_letter_code
_entity_poly.pdbx_strand_id
1 'polypeptide(L)'
;MSDRELIKQKKEALIEMTNGFADRYLDEDYKMLCRKLIDKMSRKRKVPFISGKLEIWAAAIVYSLGQINFLFDKSFEPYVSATDLCNYFGTSQSTTSQKAKIIRDMFKMRYFDEEFSTKRMLKENPLNEFVMINGLIVPVSAVIRLFEEKEAQLKKELNLENEDSVVKKKDNRINRDLGDF
;
A
#
# COMPACT_ATOMS: atom_id res chain seq x y z
N MET A 1 3.37 -39.87 3.19
CA MET A 1 3.64 -38.42 3.25
C MET A 1 2.77 -37.84 4.36
N SER A 2 3.38 -37.19 5.34
CA SER A 2 2.68 -36.48 6.42
C SER A 2 1.92 -35.28 5.85
N ASP A 3 0.78 -34.91 6.44
CA ASP A 3 0.04 -33.69 6.09
C ASP A 3 0.95 -32.46 6.10
N ARG A 4 1.92 -32.41 7.01
CA ARG A 4 2.90 -31.31 7.08
C ARG A 4 3.83 -31.26 5.87
N GLU A 5 4.28 -32.42 5.39
CA GLU A 5 5.13 -32.52 4.21
C GLU A 5 4.37 -32.13 2.96
N LEU A 6 3.11 -32.57 2.83
CA LEU A 6 2.24 -32.20 1.71
C LEU A 6 1.97 -30.68 1.69
N ILE A 7 1.70 -30.08 2.85
CA ILE A 7 1.53 -28.63 2.97
C ILE A 7 2.80 -27.91 2.53
N LYS A 8 3.98 -28.37 2.98
CA LYS A 8 5.26 -27.77 2.61
C LYS A 8 5.51 -27.85 1.11
N GLN A 9 5.33 -29.02 0.49
CA GLN A 9 5.52 -29.22 -0.94
C GLN A 9 4.59 -28.34 -1.77
N LYS A 10 3.29 -28.33 -1.46
CA LYS A 10 2.32 -27.50 -2.18
C LYS A 10 2.57 -26.01 -1.99
N LYS A 11 3.02 -25.60 -0.81
CA LYS A 11 3.41 -24.23 -0.52
C LYS A 11 4.59 -23.79 -1.39
N GLU A 12 5.65 -24.60 -1.48
CA GLU A 12 6.82 -24.30 -2.30
C GLU A 12 6.46 -24.21 -3.78
N ALA A 13 5.65 -25.15 -4.29
CA ALA A 13 5.14 -25.11 -5.65
C ALA A 13 4.32 -23.85 -5.95
N LEU A 14 3.45 -23.42 -5.03
CA LEU A 14 2.69 -22.17 -5.21
C LEU A 14 3.61 -20.95 -5.27
N ILE A 15 4.63 -20.88 -4.40
CA ILE A 15 5.59 -19.77 -4.39
C ILE A 15 6.31 -19.71 -5.74
N GLU A 16 6.80 -20.85 -6.23
CA GLU A 16 7.49 -20.93 -7.53
C GLU A 16 6.59 -20.48 -8.69
N MET A 17 5.35 -20.97 -8.75
CA MET A 17 4.38 -20.58 -9.79
C MET A 17 4.07 -19.08 -9.76
N THR A 18 3.84 -18.50 -8.57
CA THR A 18 3.55 -17.07 -8.44
C THR A 18 4.78 -16.21 -8.71
N ASN A 19 5.98 -16.68 -8.33
CA ASN A 19 7.23 -15.98 -8.61
C ASN A 19 7.48 -15.93 -10.12
N GLY A 20 7.31 -17.05 -10.84
CA GLY A 20 7.49 -17.08 -12.29
C GLY A 20 6.56 -16.11 -13.04
N PHE A 21 5.32 -15.94 -12.57
CA PHE A 21 4.42 -14.94 -13.13
C PHE A 21 4.90 -13.52 -12.82
N ALA A 22 5.24 -13.25 -11.56
CA ALA A 22 5.66 -11.93 -11.13
C ALA A 22 7.00 -11.49 -11.77
N ASP A 23 7.94 -12.41 -11.94
CA ASP A 23 9.20 -12.19 -12.68
C ASP A 23 8.97 -11.77 -14.13
N ARG A 24 7.91 -12.28 -14.75
CA ARG A 24 7.63 -12.03 -16.16
C ARG A 24 6.78 -10.78 -16.39
N TYR A 25 5.83 -10.51 -15.50
CA TYR A 25 4.76 -9.52 -15.76
C TYR A 25 4.58 -8.47 -14.67
N LEU A 26 5.17 -8.64 -13.48
CA LEU A 26 4.95 -7.76 -12.33
C LEU A 26 6.29 -7.24 -11.81
N ASP A 27 6.42 -7.14 -10.48
CA ASP A 27 7.59 -6.66 -9.78
C ASP A 27 7.86 -7.47 -8.49
N GLU A 28 8.92 -7.09 -7.77
CA GLU A 28 9.29 -7.74 -6.51
C GLU A 28 8.28 -7.51 -5.39
N ASP A 29 7.49 -6.44 -5.43
CA ASP A 29 6.50 -6.18 -4.39
C ASP A 29 5.38 -7.23 -4.47
N TYR A 30 4.92 -7.55 -5.69
CA TYR A 30 3.98 -8.64 -5.92
C TYR A 30 4.52 -10.01 -5.52
N LYS A 31 5.81 -10.31 -5.73
CA LYS A 31 6.42 -11.57 -5.24
C LYS A 31 6.36 -11.66 -3.73
N MET A 32 6.76 -10.59 -3.05
CA MET A 32 6.73 -10.53 -1.58
C MET A 32 5.30 -10.71 -1.06
N LEU A 33 4.32 -10.04 -1.67
CA LEU A 33 2.91 -10.14 -1.30
C LEU A 33 2.35 -11.55 -1.55
N CYS A 34 2.64 -12.17 -2.69
CA CYS A 34 2.24 -13.54 -3.00
C CYS A 34 2.78 -14.52 -1.97
N ARG A 35 4.09 -14.45 -1.68
CA ARG A 35 4.73 -15.30 -0.67
C ARG A 35 4.12 -15.11 0.72
N LYS A 36 3.90 -13.87 1.14
CA LYS A 36 3.26 -13.53 2.42
C LYS A 36 1.85 -14.11 2.51
N LEU A 37 1.06 -14.00 1.46
CA LEU A 37 -0.29 -14.55 1.41
C LEU A 37 -0.27 -16.09 1.49
N ILE A 38 0.60 -16.74 0.71
CA ILE A 38 0.79 -18.20 0.75
C ILE A 38 1.20 -18.66 2.16
N ASP A 39 2.14 -17.96 2.80
CA ASP A 39 2.58 -18.22 4.18
C ASP A 39 1.43 -18.09 5.19
N LYS A 40 0.51 -17.14 4.98
CA LYS A 40 -0.69 -17.01 5.82
C LYS A 40 -1.67 -18.15 5.57
N MET A 41 -1.91 -18.52 4.32
CA MET A 41 -2.79 -19.63 3.95
C MET A 41 -2.28 -20.97 4.52
N SER A 42 -0.97 -21.21 4.53
CA SER A 42 -0.38 -22.45 5.04
C SER A 42 -0.52 -22.63 6.56
N ARG A 43 -0.84 -21.56 7.29
CA ARG A 43 -1.01 -21.57 8.76
C ARG A 43 -2.48 -21.68 9.20
N LYS A 44 -3.42 -21.73 8.26
CA LYS A 44 -4.85 -21.90 8.58
C LYS A 44 -5.09 -23.30 9.15
N ARG A 45 -5.97 -23.41 10.16
CA ARG A 45 -6.40 -24.70 10.75
C ARG A 45 -6.78 -25.74 9.70
N LYS A 46 -7.48 -25.30 8.64
CA LYS A 46 -7.71 -26.08 7.43
C LYS A 46 -6.99 -25.37 6.29
N VAL A 47 -5.84 -25.91 5.86
CA VAL A 47 -5.03 -25.32 4.79
C VAL A 47 -5.78 -25.44 3.47
N PRO A 48 -6.11 -24.31 2.82
CA PRO A 48 -7.09 -24.33 1.74
C PRO A 48 -6.55 -24.95 0.45
N PHE A 49 -5.26 -24.79 0.16
CA PHE A 49 -4.63 -25.31 -1.06
C PHE A 49 -4.30 -26.80 -1.03
N ILE A 50 -4.63 -27.50 0.06
CA ILE A 50 -4.52 -28.97 0.10
C ILE A 50 -5.49 -29.62 -0.89
N SER A 51 -6.63 -29.00 -1.17
CA SER A 51 -7.58 -29.45 -2.19
C SER A 51 -7.63 -28.51 -3.40
N GLY A 52 -7.99 -29.08 -4.55
CA GLY A 52 -8.03 -28.37 -5.83
C GLY A 52 -6.69 -28.29 -6.55
N LYS A 53 -6.75 -27.82 -7.80
CA LYS A 53 -5.59 -27.63 -8.69
C LYS A 53 -4.72 -26.46 -8.22
N LEU A 54 -3.40 -26.62 -8.25
CA LEU A 54 -2.46 -25.59 -7.78
C LEU A 54 -2.47 -24.35 -8.69
N GLU A 55 -2.69 -24.54 -9.99
CA GLU A 55 -2.81 -23.50 -11.01
C GLU A 55 -3.95 -22.53 -10.67
N ILE A 56 -5.09 -23.07 -10.25
CA ILE A 56 -6.24 -22.26 -9.81
C ILE A 56 -5.89 -21.48 -8.55
N TRP A 57 -5.16 -22.07 -7.60
CA TRP A 57 -4.73 -21.37 -6.40
C TRP A 57 -3.70 -20.28 -6.69
N ALA A 58 -2.68 -20.56 -7.50
CA ALA A 58 -1.67 -19.59 -7.91
C ALA A 58 -2.31 -18.40 -8.65
N ALA A 59 -3.16 -18.67 -9.64
CA ALA A 59 -3.91 -17.64 -10.35
C ALA A 59 -4.77 -16.81 -9.38
N ALA A 60 -5.50 -17.46 -8.47
CA ALA A 60 -6.37 -16.77 -7.51
C ALA A 60 -5.60 -15.91 -6.50
N ILE A 61 -4.39 -16.33 -6.09
CA ILE A 61 -3.50 -15.55 -5.22
C ILE A 61 -3.13 -14.25 -5.91
N VAL A 62 -2.55 -14.33 -7.11
CA VAL A 62 -2.16 -13.14 -7.87
C VAL A 62 -3.37 -12.28 -8.20
N TYR A 63 -4.49 -12.89 -8.59
CA TYR A 63 -5.73 -12.19 -8.90
C TYR A 63 -6.29 -11.44 -7.68
N SER A 64 -6.26 -12.04 -6.49
CA SER A 64 -6.75 -11.41 -5.27
C SER A 64 -5.94 -10.16 -4.89
N LEU A 65 -4.61 -10.25 -4.97
CA LEU A 65 -3.70 -9.13 -4.76
C LEU A 65 -3.81 -8.09 -5.87
N GLY A 66 -3.92 -8.53 -7.12
CA GLY A 66 -4.10 -7.66 -8.27
C GLY A 66 -5.37 -6.83 -8.19
N GLN A 67 -6.48 -7.42 -7.74
CA GLN A 67 -7.73 -6.67 -7.57
C GLN A 67 -7.61 -5.55 -6.54
N ILE A 68 -7.04 -5.79 -5.36
CA ILE A 68 -6.96 -4.75 -4.32
C ILE A 68 -5.87 -3.70 -4.61
N ASN A 69 -4.95 -3.99 -5.54
CA ASN A 69 -3.85 -3.12 -5.95
C ASN A 69 -3.98 -2.61 -7.39
N PHE A 70 -5.19 -2.62 -7.96
CA PHE A 70 -5.49 -2.02 -9.27
C PHE A 70 -4.69 -2.58 -10.46
N LEU A 71 -4.16 -3.81 -10.37
CA LEU A 71 -3.37 -4.45 -11.43
C LEU A 71 -4.09 -4.53 -12.79
N PHE A 72 -5.42 -4.61 -12.75
CA PHE A 72 -6.27 -4.75 -13.94
C PHE A 72 -6.72 -3.41 -14.53
N ASP A 73 -6.25 -2.30 -13.98
CA ASP A 73 -6.54 -0.95 -14.45
C ASP A 73 -5.34 -0.43 -15.26
N LYS A 74 -5.59 -0.03 -16.51
CA LYS A 74 -4.56 0.45 -17.45
C LYS A 74 -3.88 1.75 -17.02
N SER A 75 -4.43 2.45 -16.03
CA SER A 75 -3.83 3.66 -15.47
C SER A 75 -2.76 3.39 -14.40
N PHE A 76 -2.57 2.12 -14.01
CA PHE A 76 -1.60 1.70 -13.00
C PHE A 76 -0.48 0.89 -13.63
N GLU A 77 0.70 0.94 -13.00
CA GLU A 77 1.83 0.10 -13.35
C GLU A 77 2.32 -0.62 -12.08
N PRO A 78 2.61 -1.94 -12.15
CA PRO A 78 2.47 -2.79 -13.35
C PRO A 78 0.99 -2.99 -13.76
N TYR A 79 0.71 -3.08 -15.07
CA TYR A 79 -0.60 -3.47 -15.62
C TYR A 79 -0.57 -4.88 -16.22
N VAL A 80 -1.55 -5.72 -15.85
CA VAL A 80 -1.82 -6.99 -16.54
C VAL A 80 -3.32 -7.20 -16.63
N SER A 81 -3.82 -7.70 -17.76
CA SER A 81 -5.24 -8.02 -17.87
C SER A 81 -5.60 -9.28 -17.09
N ALA A 82 -6.85 -9.36 -16.60
CA ALA A 82 -7.36 -10.56 -15.94
C ALA A 82 -7.29 -11.79 -16.87
N THR A 83 -7.47 -11.57 -18.17
CA THR A 83 -7.37 -12.60 -19.21
C THR A 83 -5.96 -13.13 -19.34
N ASP A 84 -4.94 -12.25 -19.43
CA ASP A 84 -3.54 -12.67 -19.57
C ASP A 84 -3.05 -13.43 -18.35
N LEU A 85 -3.45 -12.98 -17.15
CA LEU A 85 -3.20 -13.70 -15.91
C LEU A 85 -3.79 -15.11 -15.98
N CYS A 86 -5.06 -15.25 -16.34
CA CYS A 86 -5.72 -16.56 -16.41
C CYS A 86 -5.09 -17.45 -17.49
N ASN A 87 -4.74 -16.89 -18.65
CA ASN A 87 -4.09 -17.60 -19.74
C ASN A 87 -2.72 -18.14 -19.31
N TYR A 88 -1.92 -17.36 -18.58
CA TYR A 88 -0.61 -17.79 -18.08
C TYR A 88 -0.73 -19.05 -17.20
N PHE A 89 -1.71 -19.09 -16.31
CA PHE A 89 -1.93 -20.23 -15.43
C PHE A 89 -2.79 -21.34 -16.05
N GLY A 90 -3.29 -21.17 -17.27
CA GLY A 90 -4.19 -22.12 -17.93
C GLY A 90 -5.53 -22.29 -17.19
N THR A 91 -6.06 -21.22 -16.60
CA THR A 91 -7.30 -21.23 -15.82
C THR A 91 -8.41 -20.43 -16.49
N SER A 92 -9.67 -20.68 -16.10
CA SER A 92 -10.78 -19.81 -16.50
C SER A 92 -10.90 -18.60 -15.59
N GLN A 93 -11.34 -17.47 -16.13
CA GLN A 93 -11.55 -16.25 -15.35
C GLN A 93 -12.66 -16.42 -14.30
N SER A 94 -13.74 -17.14 -14.63
CA SER A 94 -14.84 -17.40 -13.69
C SER A 94 -14.36 -18.21 -12.48
N THR A 95 -13.61 -19.29 -12.70
CA THR A 95 -13.07 -20.11 -11.61
C THR A 95 -12.05 -19.33 -10.78
N THR A 96 -11.15 -18.60 -11.44
CA THR A 96 -10.09 -17.82 -10.79
C THR A 96 -10.67 -16.71 -9.92
N SER A 97 -11.60 -15.91 -10.46
CA SER A 97 -12.22 -14.80 -9.73
C SER A 97 -13.05 -15.24 -8.53
N GLN A 98 -13.82 -16.34 -8.66
CA GLN A 98 -14.56 -16.94 -7.54
C GLN A 98 -13.60 -17.41 -6.45
N LYS A 99 -12.51 -18.07 -6.82
CA LYS A 99 -11.47 -18.51 -5.88
C LYS A 99 -10.76 -17.33 -5.22
N ALA A 100 -10.46 -16.28 -5.98
CA ALA A 100 -9.85 -15.05 -5.48
C ALA A 100 -10.77 -14.35 -4.46
N LYS A 101 -12.10 -14.37 -4.69
CA LYS A 101 -13.07 -13.88 -3.71
C LYS A 101 -12.97 -14.64 -2.39
N ILE A 102 -12.87 -15.96 -2.42
CA ILE A 102 -12.69 -16.79 -1.20
C ILE A 102 -11.43 -16.35 -0.45
N ILE A 103 -10.33 -16.08 -1.14
CA ILE A 103 -9.09 -15.59 -0.53
C ILE A 103 -9.32 -14.22 0.14
N ARG A 104 -9.90 -13.26 -0.59
CA ARG A 104 -10.15 -11.92 -0.05
C ARG A 104 -11.08 -11.95 1.15
N ASP A 105 -12.13 -12.77 1.12
CA ASP A 105 -13.06 -12.92 2.23
C ASP A 105 -12.37 -13.62 3.43
N MET A 106 -11.47 -14.59 3.17
CA MET A 106 -10.69 -15.29 4.21
C MET A 106 -9.73 -14.36 4.98
N PHE A 107 -9.16 -13.37 4.31
CA PHE A 107 -8.20 -12.42 4.90
C PHE A 107 -8.77 -11.01 5.09
N LYS A 108 -10.06 -10.81 4.80
CA LYS A 108 -10.75 -9.52 4.85
C LYS A 108 -10.08 -8.43 4.01
N MET A 109 -9.45 -8.81 2.90
CA MET A 109 -8.74 -7.88 2.02
C MET A 109 -9.70 -6.85 1.41
N ARG A 110 -9.28 -5.60 1.42
CA ARG A 110 -9.97 -4.45 0.81
C ARG A 110 -8.97 -3.60 0.03
N TYR A 111 -9.43 -2.59 -0.69
CA TYR A 111 -8.54 -1.58 -1.27
C TYR A 111 -7.76 -0.89 -0.16
N PHE A 112 -6.49 -0.57 -0.42
CA PHE A 112 -5.60 0.06 0.56
C PHE A 112 -5.43 -0.76 1.86
N ASP A 113 -5.54 -2.09 1.76
CA ASP A 113 -5.26 -3.01 2.87
C ASP A 113 -3.84 -2.81 3.39
N GLU A 114 -3.68 -2.55 4.69
CA GLU A 114 -2.38 -2.27 5.31
C GLU A 114 -1.37 -3.41 5.13
N GLU A 115 -1.84 -4.64 5.01
CA GLU A 115 -1.01 -5.81 4.98
C GLU A 115 -0.67 -6.27 3.55
N PHE A 116 -1.62 -6.13 2.63
CA PHE A 116 -1.56 -6.71 1.29
C PHE A 116 -1.55 -5.68 0.16
N SER A 117 -1.46 -4.38 0.49
CA SER A 117 -1.20 -3.35 -0.51
C SER A 117 0.28 -3.32 -0.90
N THR A 118 0.54 -2.97 -2.16
CA THR A 118 1.90 -2.62 -2.59
C THR A 118 2.36 -1.36 -1.88
N LYS A 119 3.67 -1.12 -1.83
CA LYS A 119 4.28 0.08 -1.26
C LYS A 119 3.73 1.34 -1.92
N ARG A 120 3.52 1.31 -3.23
CA ARG A 120 2.90 2.41 -3.98
C ARG A 120 1.49 2.68 -3.46
N MET A 121 0.67 1.64 -3.36
CA MET A 121 -0.72 1.77 -2.90
C MET A 121 -0.83 2.26 -1.46
N LEU A 122 0.09 1.88 -0.58
CA LEU A 122 0.16 2.41 0.79
C LEU A 122 0.54 3.89 0.81
N LYS A 123 1.51 4.29 -0.03
CA LYS A 123 1.98 5.68 -0.12
C LYS A 123 0.93 6.60 -0.75
N GLU A 124 0.29 6.15 -1.82
CA GLU A 124 -0.70 6.91 -2.59
C GLU A 124 -2.13 6.71 -2.07
N ASN A 125 -2.30 6.16 -0.86
CA ASN A 125 -3.60 5.97 -0.24
C ASN A 125 -4.29 7.33 -0.05
N PRO A 126 -5.42 7.61 -0.72
CA PRO A 126 -6.12 8.89 -0.60
C PRO A 126 -6.60 9.19 0.82
N LEU A 127 -6.76 8.15 1.66
CA LEU A 127 -7.13 8.31 3.06
C LEU A 127 -6.01 8.93 3.91
N ASN A 128 -4.76 8.94 3.43
CA ASN A 128 -3.64 9.62 4.10
C ASN A 128 -3.84 11.14 4.16
N GLU A 129 -4.68 11.70 3.28
CA GLU A 129 -5.02 13.12 3.25
C GLU A 129 -6.14 13.50 4.24
N PHE A 130 -6.62 12.55 5.03
CA PHE A 130 -7.69 12.75 5.99
C PHE A 130 -7.27 12.33 7.40
N VAL A 131 -7.83 13.00 8.40
CA VAL A 131 -7.63 12.70 9.82
C VAL A 131 -8.97 12.70 10.55
N MET A 132 -9.09 11.86 11.58
CA MET A 132 -10.25 11.84 12.45
C MET A 132 -10.02 12.74 13.67
N ILE A 133 -10.85 13.77 13.84
CA ILE A 133 -10.83 14.69 14.97
C ILE A 133 -12.22 14.70 15.61
N ASN A 134 -12.32 14.29 16.88
CA ASN A 134 -13.58 14.23 17.63
C ASN A 134 -14.71 13.49 16.89
N GLY A 135 -14.37 12.41 16.18
CA GLY A 135 -15.33 11.60 15.41
C GLY A 135 -15.71 12.17 14.04
N LEU A 136 -15.17 13.32 13.63
CA LEU A 136 -15.32 13.88 12.28
C LEU A 136 -14.08 13.56 11.44
N ILE A 137 -14.30 13.09 10.20
CA ILE A 137 -13.24 12.93 9.21
C ILE A 137 -13.07 14.26 8.48
N VAL A 138 -11.88 14.84 8.57
CA VAL A 138 -11.56 16.14 7.98
C VAL A 138 -10.29 16.05 7.13
N PRO A 139 -10.16 16.84 6.05
CA PRO A 139 -8.91 16.93 5.29
C PRO A 139 -7.78 17.46 6.18
N VAL A 140 -6.59 16.85 6.10
CA VAL A 140 -5.39 17.31 6.80
C VAL A 140 -5.06 18.76 6.43
N SER A 141 -5.25 19.13 5.16
CA SER A 141 -5.05 20.51 4.66
C SER A 141 -5.95 21.54 5.36
N ALA A 142 -7.19 21.18 5.67
CA ALA A 142 -8.11 22.07 6.39
C ALA A 142 -7.65 22.28 7.84
N VAL A 143 -7.12 21.22 8.46
CA VAL A 143 -6.57 21.26 9.83
C VAL A 143 -5.30 22.11 9.88
N ILE A 144 -4.37 21.92 8.94
CA ILE A 144 -3.15 22.72 8.82
C ILE A 144 -3.50 24.20 8.68
N ARG A 145 -4.40 24.54 7.76
CA ARG A 145 -4.83 25.92 7.54
C ARG A 145 -5.43 26.55 8.81
N LEU A 146 -6.24 25.79 9.56
CA LEU A 146 -6.81 26.28 10.82
C LEU A 146 -5.72 26.55 11.88
N PHE A 147 -4.70 25.70 11.96
CA PHE A 147 -3.56 25.92 12.86
C PHE A 147 -2.75 27.15 12.46
N GLU A 148 -2.47 27.33 11.17
CA GLU A 148 -1.76 28.51 10.65
C GLU A 148 -2.51 29.81 10.95
N GLU A 149 -3.84 29.83 10.72
CA GLU A 149 -4.70 30.97 11.04
C GLU A 149 -4.67 31.30 12.54
N LYS A 150 -4.71 30.28 13.41
CA LYS A 150 -4.66 30.46 14.87
C LYS A 150 -3.29 30.91 15.37
N GLU A 151 -2.21 30.39 14.80
CA GLU A 151 -0.85 30.80 15.13
C GLU A 151 -0.63 32.27 14.74
N ALA A 152 -1.08 32.67 13.54
CA ALA A 152 -1.01 34.06 13.08
C ALA A 152 -1.81 35.00 13.99
N GLN A 153 -3.01 34.60 14.39
CA GLN A 153 -3.83 35.36 15.33
C GLN A 153 -3.12 35.55 16.68
N LEU A 154 -2.56 34.46 17.24
CA LEU A 154 -1.89 34.50 18.54
C LEU A 154 -0.60 35.35 18.51
N LYS A 155 0.20 35.25 17.44
CA LYS A 155 1.40 36.08 17.25
C LYS A 155 1.07 37.57 17.25
N LYS A 156 -0.05 37.95 16.62
CA LYS A 156 -0.55 39.33 16.61
C LYS A 156 -1.02 39.78 18.00
N GLU A 157 -1.77 38.94 18.72
CA GLU A 157 -2.23 39.23 20.09
C GLU A 157 -1.07 39.41 21.08
N LEU A 158 0.03 38.67 20.88
CA LEU A 158 1.23 38.73 21.72
C LEU A 158 2.26 39.79 21.28
N ASN A 159 1.98 40.62 20.26
CA ASN A 159 2.92 41.59 19.67
C ASN A 159 4.27 40.99 19.24
N LEU A 160 4.31 39.70 18.88
CA LEU A 160 5.52 38.97 18.48
C LEU A 160 5.91 39.22 17.01
N GLU A 161 5.27 40.16 16.32
CA GLU A 161 5.51 40.47 14.90
C GLU A 161 6.92 41.06 14.59
N ASN A 162 7.80 41.23 15.59
CA ASN A 162 9.01 42.06 15.47
C ASN A 162 10.39 41.36 15.61
N GLU A 163 10.50 40.07 15.92
CA GLU A 163 11.86 39.49 16.16
C GLU A 163 12.73 39.37 14.88
N ASP A 164 12.14 39.09 13.72
CA ASP A 164 12.89 39.00 12.45
C ASP A 164 13.37 40.36 11.92
N SER A 165 12.77 41.47 12.38
CA SER A 165 13.18 42.83 12.00
C SER A 165 14.22 43.44 12.94
N VAL A 166 14.30 42.97 14.19
CA VAL A 166 15.29 43.44 15.17
C VAL A 166 16.67 42.85 14.90
N VAL A 167 16.77 41.59 14.46
CA VAL A 167 18.04 40.96 14.07
C VAL A 167 18.62 41.66 12.83
N LYS A 168 17.80 41.88 11.79
CA LYS A 168 18.23 42.61 10.58
C LYS A 168 18.58 44.09 10.84
N LYS A 169 17.96 44.75 11.82
CA LYS A 169 18.31 46.13 12.21
C LYS A 169 19.61 46.23 13.02
N LYS A 170 19.97 45.21 13.82
CA LYS A 170 21.24 45.18 14.55
C LYS A 170 22.43 44.99 13.61
N ASP A 171 22.33 44.05 12.65
CA ASP A 171 23.41 43.83 11.68
C ASP A 171 23.67 45.04 10.77
N ASN A 172 22.62 45.80 10.43
CA ASN A 172 22.74 47.02 9.63
C ASN A 172 23.25 48.25 10.40
N ARG A 173 23.27 48.23 11.75
CA ARG A 173 23.93 49.27 12.55
C ARG A 173 25.42 48.96 12.74
N ILE A 174 25.76 47.70 13.01
CA ILE A 174 27.16 47.27 13.19
C ILE A 174 27.98 47.49 11.91
N ASN A 175 27.40 47.28 10.72
CA ASN A 175 28.08 47.52 9.45
C ASN A 175 28.18 49.00 9.01
N ARG A 176 27.53 49.95 9.71
CA ARG A 176 27.73 51.40 9.45
C ARG A 176 28.82 52.02 10.31
N ASP A 177 29.04 51.48 11.50
CA ASP A 177 30.04 52.02 12.44
C ASP A 177 31.47 51.52 12.14
N LEU A 178 31.65 50.66 11.12
CA LEU A 178 32.95 50.16 10.64
C LEU A 178 33.35 50.71 9.26
N GLY A 179 32.58 51.66 8.71
CA GLY A 179 32.76 52.19 7.36
C GLY A 179 33.58 53.49 7.24
N ASP A 180 33.91 54.15 8.34
CA ASP A 180 34.61 55.44 8.35
C ASP A 180 35.87 55.38 9.23
N PHE A 181 36.87 54.56 8.86
CA PHE A 181 38.29 54.73 9.22
C PHE A 181 39.21 54.05 8.20
#